data_AF-A0A8H8R570-F1
#
_entry.id   AF-A0A8H8R570-F1
#
_cell.length_a   1.000
_cell.length_b   1.000
_cell.length_c   1.000
_cell.angle_alpha   90.00
_cell.angle_beta   90.00
_cell.angle_gamma   90.00
#
_symmetry.space_group_name_H-M   'P 1'
#
loop_
_entity.id
_entity.type
_entity.pdbx_description
1 polymer ?
#
loop_
_entity_poly.entity_id
_entity_poly.type
_entity_poly.pdbx_seq_one_letter_code
_entity_poly.pdbx_strand_id
1 'polypeptide(L)'
;MLASREIKLPGGLVLPNRLAKAAMAEAMAPASHVPDEKFHTAWGMILTGNVQVSEMYLGQPGEIQTPASPSDGTKQLWKEWADATQRFGTPALVHLCHPGRQSPLGAGNRSWFSKIVAPSAVQLNLGPGFLAKAAAALAESYVGESEAAKFGTPREMTHEDTALVID
;
A
#
# COMPACT_ATOMS: atom_id res chain seq x y z
N MET A 1 -12.00 28.87 12.18
CA MET A 1 -11.94 28.52 10.75
C MET A 1 -12.78 27.28 10.48
N LEU A 2 -13.26 27.04 9.26
CA LEU A 2 -14.02 25.83 8.93
C LEU A 2 -13.21 24.53 9.11
N ALA A 3 -11.90 24.59 8.84
CA ALA A 3 -11.00 23.45 8.94
C ALA A 3 -10.90 22.84 10.34
N SER A 4 -11.08 23.65 11.40
CA SER A 4 -10.98 23.21 12.80
C SER A 4 -12.32 22.76 13.40
N ARG A 5 -13.40 22.72 12.61
CA ARG A 5 -14.73 22.30 13.08
C ARG A 5 -14.93 20.81 12.85
N GLU A 6 -15.59 20.18 13.80
CA GLU A 6 -16.05 18.80 13.69
C GLU A 6 -16.91 18.58 12.43
N ILE A 7 -16.84 17.37 11.88
CA ILE A 7 -17.73 16.90 10.83
C ILE A 7 -18.10 15.44 11.06
N LYS A 8 -19.40 15.14 10.94
CA LYS A 8 -19.91 13.78 10.84
C LYS A 8 -20.01 13.40 9.36
N LEU A 9 -19.33 12.32 8.98
CA LEU A 9 -19.39 11.75 7.63
C LEU A 9 -20.71 10.99 7.43
N PRO A 10 -21.15 10.76 6.17
CA PRO A 10 -22.38 10.00 5.89
C PRO A 10 -22.40 8.59 6.49
N GLY A 11 -21.23 7.94 6.60
CA GLY A 11 -21.07 6.63 7.24
C GLY A 11 -21.09 6.65 8.77
N GLY A 12 -21.37 7.79 9.41
CA GLY A 12 -21.48 7.92 10.86
C GLY A 12 -20.18 8.27 11.59
N LEU A 13 -19.02 8.14 10.94
CA LEU A 13 -17.72 8.50 11.50
C LEU A 13 -17.65 10.01 11.80
N VAL A 14 -17.19 10.37 13.00
CA VAL A 14 -17.05 11.75 13.44
C VAL A 14 -15.57 12.12 13.47
N LEU A 15 -15.21 13.19 12.75
CA LEU A 15 -13.84 13.72 12.70
C LEU A 15 -13.77 14.99 13.55
N PRO A 16 -12.83 15.12 14.49
CA PRO A 16 -12.74 16.28 15.39
C PRO A 16 -12.36 17.57 14.65
N ASN A 17 -11.79 17.46 13.45
CA ASN A 17 -11.54 18.55 12.53
C ASN A 17 -11.50 18.03 11.09
N ARG A 18 -11.30 18.91 10.10
CA ARG A 18 -11.36 18.58 8.66
C ARG A 18 -9.98 18.40 8.02
N LEU A 19 -8.93 18.22 8.83
CA LEU A 19 -7.59 17.91 8.34
C LEU A 19 -7.45 16.40 8.25
N ALA A 20 -7.01 15.90 7.11
CA ALA A 20 -6.75 14.48 6.91
C ALA A 20 -5.28 14.28 6.54
N LYS A 21 -4.61 13.34 7.22
CA LYS A 21 -3.34 12.81 6.72
C LYS A 21 -3.65 11.92 5.53
N ALA A 22 -3.13 12.29 4.36
CA ALA A 22 -3.28 11.49 3.15
C ALA A 22 -2.55 10.15 3.27
N ALA A 23 -2.99 9.16 2.48
CA ALA A 23 -2.25 7.91 2.34
C ALA A 23 -0.91 8.20 1.66
N MET A 24 0.18 7.78 2.31
CA MET A 24 1.54 8.01 1.82
C MET A 24 2.29 6.68 1.80
N ALA A 25 3.01 6.42 0.70
CA ALA A 25 3.92 5.28 0.59
C ALA A 25 5.22 5.59 1.33
N GLU A 26 5.15 5.57 2.67
CA GLU A 26 6.26 5.99 3.53
C GLU A 26 7.37 4.95 3.61
N ALA A 27 7.14 3.71 3.14
CA ALA A 27 8.10 2.60 3.20
C ALA A 27 8.71 2.38 4.60
N MET A 28 7.95 2.77 5.63
CA MET A 28 8.41 2.88 7.02
C MET A 28 7.94 1.72 7.89
N ALA A 29 7.42 0.64 7.30
CA ALA A 29 7.14 -0.55 8.08
C ALA A 29 8.48 -1.11 8.61
N PRO A 30 8.69 -1.24 9.94
CA PRO A 30 9.81 -2.01 10.42
C PRO A 30 9.67 -3.47 9.95
N ALA A 31 10.71 -4.30 10.10
CA ALA A 31 10.59 -5.73 9.80
C ALA A 31 9.43 -6.43 10.56
N SER A 32 8.94 -5.82 11.65
CA SER A 32 7.77 -6.23 12.43
C SER A 32 6.44 -5.60 11.99
N HIS A 33 6.44 -4.70 11.00
CA HIS A 33 5.28 -3.96 10.48
C HIS A 33 4.50 -3.09 11.51
N VAL A 34 5.11 -2.69 12.62
CA VAL A 34 4.49 -1.83 13.67
C VAL A 34 4.98 -0.37 13.59
N PRO A 35 4.11 0.62 13.37
CA PRO A 35 4.48 2.03 13.32
C PRO A 35 4.96 2.62 14.66
N ASP A 36 5.86 3.61 14.58
CA ASP A 36 6.49 4.25 15.73
C ASP A 36 5.70 5.44 16.29
N GLU A 37 6.07 5.88 17.50
CA GLU A 37 5.39 6.98 18.22
C GLU A 37 5.59 8.37 17.56
N LYS A 38 6.37 8.48 16.48
CA LYS A 38 6.66 9.77 15.83
C LYS A 38 5.52 10.23 14.91
N PHE A 39 4.49 9.41 14.70
CA PHE A 39 3.34 9.72 13.86
C PHE A 39 2.34 10.74 14.44
N HIS A 40 2.49 11.16 15.70
CA HIS A 40 1.45 11.94 16.38
C HIS A 40 1.38 13.39 15.88
N THR A 41 0.32 13.69 15.14
CA THR A 41 0.03 15.01 14.57
C THR A 41 -1.48 15.29 14.64
N ALA A 42 -1.86 16.57 14.70
CA ALA A 42 -3.20 17.11 15.00
C ALA A 42 -4.28 16.87 13.90
N TRP A 43 -4.33 15.69 13.30
CA TRP A 43 -5.25 15.35 12.23
C TRP A 43 -6.66 15.05 12.77
N GLY A 44 -7.67 15.34 11.96
CA GLY A 44 -9.04 14.87 12.15
C GLY A 44 -9.26 13.46 11.62
N MET A 45 -8.40 12.98 10.73
CA MET A 45 -8.42 11.62 10.20
C MET A 45 -7.02 11.22 9.72
N ILE A 46 -6.68 9.95 9.88
CA ILE A 46 -5.45 9.36 9.33
C ILE A 46 -5.80 8.31 8.29
N LEU A 47 -5.30 8.47 7.07
CA LEU A 47 -5.20 7.36 6.12
C LEU A 47 -3.83 6.70 6.28
N THR A 48 -3.82 5.38 6.44
CA THR A 48 -2.56 4.64 6.54
C THR A 48 -1.78 4.69 5.23
N GLY A 49 -0.52 4.26 5.26
CA GLY A 49 0.15 3.84 4.03
C GLY A 49 -0.56 2.66 3.37
N ASN A 50 -0.08 2.27 2.19
CA ASN A 50 -0.57 1.13 1.44
C ASN A 50 -0.56 -0.14 2.29
N VAL A 51 -1.73 -0.77 2.41
CA VAL A 51 -1.88 -2.11 2.95
C VAL A 51 -2.29 -3.02 1.80
N GLN A 52 -1.42 -3.96 1.47
CA GLN A 52 -1.62 -4.88 0.36
C GLN A 52 -2.56 -6.00 0.77
N VAL A 53 -3.62 -6.19 -0.02
CA VAL A 53 -4.62 -7.25 0.22
C VAL A 53 -4.06 -8.66 -0.03
N SER A 54 -2.92 -8.76 -0.73
CA SER A 54 -2.27 -10.02 -1.09
C SER A 54 -0.81 -10.01 -0.71
N GLU A 55 -0.33 -11.14 -0.19
CA GLU A 55 1.10 -11.37 0.04
C GLU A 55 1.88 -11.61 -1.26
N MET A 56 1.19 -11.95 -2.34
CA MET A 56 1.82 -12.34 -3.61
C MET A 56 2.31 -11.12 -4.41
N TYR A 57 1.60 -10.00 -4.27
CA TYR A 57 1.81 -8.80 -5.08
C TYR A 57 1.93 -7.59 -4.18
N LEU A 58 3.17 -7.12 -3.97
CA LEU A 58 3.44 -5.87 -3.26
C LEU A 58 3.83 -4.76 -4.25
N GLY A 59 3.45 -3.51 -3.95
CA GLY A 59 3.85 -2.35 -4.75
C GLY A 59 5.31 -1.96 -4.51
N GLN A 60 5.80 -2.20 -3.30
CA GLN A 60 7.21 -2.01 -2.93
C GLN A 60 7.65 -3.05 -1.88
N PRO A 61 8.93 -3.49 -1.88
CA PRO A 61 9.46 -4.27 -0.76
C PRO A 61 9.23 -3.58 0.58
N GLY A 62 8.76 -4.34 1.58
CA GLY A 62 8.51 -3.84 2.93
C GLY A 62 7.20 -3.09 3.12
N GLU A 63 6.28 -3.08 2.15
CA GLU A 63 4.90 -2.63 2.41
C GLU A 63 4.18 -3.56 3.40
N ILE A 64 3.16 -3.04 4.09
CA ILE A 64 2.31 -3.84 4.97
C ILE A 64 1.39 -4.69 4.11
N GLN A 65 1.18 -5.95 4.50
CA GLN A 65 0.28 -6.87 3.83
C GLN A 65 -0.69 -7.53 4.82
N THR A 66 -1.84 -7.95 4.33
CA THR A 66 -2.77 -8.79 5.08
C THR A 66 -2.52 -10.25 4.73
N PRO A 67 -2.12 -11.10 5.69
CA PRO A 67 -1.99 -12.53 5.44
C PRO A 67 -3.36 -13.16 5.21
N ALA A 68 -3.44 -14.15 4.33
CA ALA A 68 -4.67 -14.90 4.06
C ALA A 68 -5.20 -15.62 5.32
N SER A 69 -4.32 -15.92 6.28
CA SER A 69 -4.68 -16.52 7.56
C SER A 69 -3.84 -15.89 8.67
N PRO A 70 -4.30 -14.77 9.27
CA PRO A 70 -3.54 -14.08 10.31
C PRO A 70 -3.48 -14.94 11.58
N SER A 71 -2.25 -15.18 12.07
CA SER A 71 -2.02 -15.74 13.39
C SER A 71 -2.54 -14.80 14.49
N ASP A 72 -2.75 -15.31 15.70
CA ASP A 72 -3.16 -14.46 16.83
C ASP A 72 -2.09 -13.42 17.18
N GLY A 73 -0.80 -13.75 16.99
CA GLY A 73 0.29 -12.78 17.10
C GLY A 73 0.17 -11.66 16.07
N THR A 74 -0.14 -11.99 14.82
CA THR A 74 -0.40 -10.98 13.78
C THR A 74 -1.58 -10.09 14.15
N LYS A 75 -2.72 -10.68 14.56
CA LYS A 75 -3.89 -9.90 15.00
C LYS A 75 -3.55 -8.97 16.17
N GLN A 76 -2.68 -9.40 17.08
CA GLN A 76 -2.23 -8.57 18.20
C GLN A 76 -1.40 -7.37 17.71
N LEU A 77 -0.47 -7.56 16.78
CA LEU A 77 0.28 -6.44 16.17
C LEU A 77 -0.65 -5.44 15.46
N TRP A 78 -1.69 -5.93 14.77
CA TRP A 78 -2.70 -5.06 14.14
C TRP A 78 -3.50 -4.25 15.16
N LYS A 79 -3.83 -4.82 16.32
CA LYS A 79 -4.47 -4.09 17.43
C LYS A 79 -3.55 -3.02 18.00
N GLU A 80 -2.29 -3.36 18.26
CA GLU A 80 -1.29 -2.41 18.74
C GLU A 80 -1.08 -1.26 17.76
N TRP A 81 -1.07 -1.55 16.46
CA TRP A 81 -1.01 -0.53 15.42
C TRP A 81 -2.26 0.36 15.40
N ALA A 82 -3.45 -0.22 15.51
CA ALA A 82 -4.70 0.53 15.58
C ALA A 82 -4.72 1.44 16.82
N ASP A 83 -4.34 0.91 17.99
CA ASP A 83 -4.25 1.67 19.23
C ASP A 83 -3.27 2.82 19.12
N ALA A 84 -2.09 2.60 18.49
CA ALA A 84 -1.08 3.62 18.26
C ALA A 84 -1.56 4.73 17.30
N THR A 85 -2.22 4.37 16.20
CA THR A 85 -2.71 5.34 15.20
C THR A 85 -3.93 6.11 15.66
N GLN A 86 -4.76 5.52 16.51
CA GLN A 86 -5.97 6.14 17.05
C GLN A 86 -5.73 6.87 18.37
N ARG A 87 -4.47 6.93 18.85
CA ARG A 87 -4.11 7.74 20.03
C ARG A 87 -4.67 9.15 19.86
N PHE A 88 -5.23 9.68 20.95
CA PHE A 88 -5.90 10.99 21.00
C PHE A 88 -7.25 11.07 20.28
N GLY A 89 -7.91 9.93 20.00
CA GLY A 89 -9.27 9.88 19.49
C GLY A 89 -9.40 10.27 18.01
N THR A 90 -8.28 10.23 17.27
CA THR A 90 -8.28 10.47 15.82
C THR A 90 -8.64 9.18 15.10
N PRO A 91 -9.71 9.15 14.29
CA PRO A 91 -10.00 7.96 13.48
C PRO A 91 -8.88 7.66 12.49
N ALA A 92 -8.51 6.38 12.40
CA ALA A 92 -7.60 5.85 11.40
C ALA A 92 -8.35 4.94 10.43
N LEU A 93 -8.15 5.14 9.13
CA LEU A 93 -8.70 4.30 8.06
C LEU A 93 -7.56 3.63 7.30
N VAL A 94 -7.70 2.31 7.13
CA VAL A 94 -6.71 1.51 6.39
C VAL A 94 -6.89 1.72 4.89
N HIS A 95 -5.79 2.07 4.21
CA HIS A 95 -5.75 2.17 2.75
C HIS A 95 -5.44 0.79 2.13
N LEU A 96 -6.49 0.00 1.90
CA LEU A 96 -6.38 -1.28 1.20
C LEU A 96 -6.08 -1.05 -0.27
N CYS A 97 -5.11 -1.78 -0.81
CA CYS A 97 -4.70 -1.64 -2.20
C CYS A 97 -4.20 -2.97 -2.77
N HIS A 98 -4.12 -3.01 -4.10
CA HIS A 98 -3.49 -4.06 -4.87
C HIS A 98 -2.72 -3.40 -6.03
N PRO A 99 -1.42 -3.67 -6.20
CA PRO A 99 -0.57 -2.91 -7.12
C PRO A 99 -0.83 -3.25 -8.59
N GLY A 100 -1.39 -4.44 -8.85
CA GLY A 100 -1.64 -4.95 -10.20
C GLY A 100 -0.37 -4.92 -11.03
N ARG A 101 -0.41 -4.23 -12.18
CA ARG A 101 0.76 -4.11 -13.07
C ARG A 101 1.94 -3.28 -12.53
N GLN A 102 1.78 -2.66 -11.36
CA GLN A 102 2.82 -1.86 -10.71
C GLN A 102 3.59 -2.62 -9.63
N SER A 103 3.43 -3.96 -9.54
CA SER A 103 4.24 -4.77 -8.62
C SER A 103 5.59 -5.13 -9.26
N PRO A 104 6.74 -4.66 -8.73
CA PRO A 104 8.04 -4.99 -9.28
C PRO A 104 8.45 -6.43 -8.95
N LEU A 105 9.29 -7.06 -9.77
CA LEU A 105 9.88 -8.38 -9.53
C LEU A 105 10.54 -8.42 -8.15
N GLY A 106 10.37 -9.54 -7.45
CA GLY A 106 10.86 -9.70 -6.09
C GLY A 106 10.05 -8.98 -5.00
N ALA A 107 9.01 -8.20 -5.33
CA ALA A 107 8.12 -7.61 -4.33
C ALA A 107 6.93 -8.55 -4.02
N GLY A 108 6.95 -9.13 -2.83
CA GLY A 108 5.97 -10.12 -2.35
C GLY A 108 6.47 -11.55 -2.47
N ASN A 109 5.57 -12.50 -2.18
CA ASN A 109 5.87 -13.92 -2.04
C ASN A 109 5.69 -14.73 -3.34
N ARG A 110 5.54 -14.06 -4.50
CA ARG A 110 5.38 -14.76 -5.78
C ARG A 110 6.67 -15.46 -6.22
N SER A 111 6.53 -16.61 -6.89
CA SER A 111 7.65 -17.32 -7.52
C SER A 111 8.27 -16.49 -8.65
N TRP A 112 9.57 -16.70 -8.89
CA TRP A 112 10.32 -16.06 -9.98
C TRP A 112 9.70 -16.30 -11.38
N PHE A 113 9.01 -17.43 -11.55
CA PHE A 113 8.36 -17.78 -12.82
C PHE A 113 6.91 -17.27 -12.93
N SER A 114 6.35 -16.69 -11.86
CA SER A 114 4.98 -16.20 -11.84
C SER A 114 4.91 -14.76 -12.35
N LYS A 115 4.02 -14.53 -13.33
CA LYS A 115 3.72 -13.19 -13.83
C LYS A 115 2.81 -12.44 -12.86
N ILE A 116 3.02 -11.13 -12.76
CA ILE A 116 2.06 -10.21 -12.15
C ILE A 116 0.72 -10.25 -12.90
N VAL A 117 -0.37 -9.97 -12.19
CA VAL A 117 -1.73 -9.96 -12.76
C VAL A 117 -2.23 -8.55 -12.97
N ALA A 118 -2.97 -8.35 -14.06
CA ALA A 118 -3.66 -7.11 -14.37
C ALA A 118 -4.90 -7.40 -15.22
N PRO A 119 -5.84 -6.44 -15.35
CA PRO A 119 -7.01 -6.61 -16.21
C PRO A 119 -6.68 -6.89 -17.69
N SER A 120 -5.46 -6.57 -18.14
CA SER A 120 -4.99 -6.87 -19.49
C SER A 120 -3.48 -7.05 -19.50
N ALA A 121 -2.96 -7.76 -20.50
CA ALA A 121 -1.53 -8.01 -20.69
C ALA A 121 -0.78 -6.79 -21.25
N VAL A 122 -0.92 -5.63 -20.61
CA VAL A 122 -0.33 -4.34 -21.04
C VAL A 122 0.71 -3.88 -20.02
N GLN A 123 1.95 -3.73 -20.50
CA GLN A 123 3.08 -3.24 -19.69
C GLN A 123 2.83 -1.85 -19.10
N LEU A 124 3.50 -1.56 -18.00
CA LEU A 124 3.52 -0.23 -17.41
C LEU A 124 4.28 0.72 -18.34
N ASN A 125 3.65 1.85 -18.68
CA ASN A 125 4.30 2.92 -19.44
C ASN A 125 4.61 4.08 -18.49
N LEU A 126 5.88 4.24 -18.14
CA LEU A 126 6.36 5.31 -17.23
C LEU A 126 6.64 6.63 -17.96
N GLY A 127 6.35 6.69 -19.25
CA GLY A 127 6.41 7.90 -20.07
C GLY A 127 7.66 7.99 -20.96
N PRO A 128 7.61 8.81 -22.02
CA PRO A 128 8.69 8.87 -23.02
C PRO A 128 9.84 9.83 -22.64
N GLY A 129 9.68 10.64 -21.59
CA GLY A 129 10.56 11.76 -21.27
C GLY A 129 11.93 11.35 -20.74
N PHE A 130 12.95 12.16 -21.03
CA PHE A 130 14.33 11.96 -20.55
C PHE A 130 14.40 11.85 -19.02
N LEU A 131 13.62 12.63 -18.27
CA LEU A 131 13.55 12.55 -16.80
C LEU A 131 12.92 11.23 -16.32
N ALA A 132 11.90 10.72 -17.03
CA ALA A 132 11.32 9.42 -16.71
C ALA A 132 12.35 8.31 -16.95
N LYS A 133 13.06 8.36 -18.08
CA LYS A 133 14.17 7.44 -18.41
C LYS A 133 15.40 7.59 -17.51
N ALA A 134 15.62 8.75 -16.90
CA ALA A 134 16.70 8.98 -15.95
C ALA A 134 16.31 8.51 -14.54
N ALA A 135 15.06 8.70 -14.12
CA ALA A 135 14.54 8.19 -12.84
C ALA A 135 14.43 6.67 -12.84
N ALA A 136 14.01 6.11 -13.99
CA ALA A 136 14.12 4.72 -14.37
C ALA A 136 15.53 4.16 -14.12
N ALA A 137 16.51 4.59 -14.92
CA ALA A 137 17.91 4.17 -14.82
C ALA A 137 18.50 4.44 -13.42
N LEU A 138 18.07 5.54 -12.79
CA LEU A 138 18.24 5.91 -11.39
C LEU A 138 17.90 4.73 -10.45
N ALA A 139 16.63 4.35 -10.48
CA ALA A 139 16.05 3.25 -9.71
C ALA A 139 16.59 1.87 -10.14
N GLU A 140 16.96 1.67 -11.40
CA GLU A 140 17.65 0.48 -11.90
C GLU A 140 19.05 0.36 -11.28
N SER A 141 19.80 1.45 -11.12
CA SER A 141 21.16 1.42 -10.55
C SER A 141 21.21 1.04 -9.06
N TYR A 142 20.11 1.27 -8.33
CA TYR A 142 19.97 0.85 -6.92
C TYR A 142 19.48 -0.59 -6.75
N VAL A 143 18.88 -1.20 -7.80
CA VAL A 143 18.21 -2.51 -7.73
C VAL A 143 18.85 -3.57 -8.66
N GLY A 144 19.65 -3.15 -9.64
CA GLY A 144 20.42 -4.01 -10.54
C GLY A 144 19.67 -4.52 -11.78
N GLU A 145 18.43 -4.11 -12.04
CA GLU A 145 17.61 -4.64 -13.15
C GLU A 145 16.89 -3.54 -13.94
N SER A 146 16.73 -3.74 -15.26
CA SER A 146 16.08 -2.77 -16.17
C SER A 146 14.57 -2.61 -15.92
N GLU A 147 13.94 -1.50 -16.29
CA GLU A 147 12.52 -1.21 -16.06
C GLU A 147 11.58 -2.29 -16.61
N ALA A 148 11.88 -2.76 -17.83
CA ALA A 148 11.14 -3.83 -18.49
C ALA A 148 11.35 -5.17 -17.78
N ALA A 149 12.53 -5.40 -17.21
CA ALA A 149 12.77 -6.55 -16.33
C ALA A 149 12.03 -6.37 -15.01
N LYS A 150 12.02 -5.17 -14.43
CA LYS A 150 11.48 -4.89 -13.10
C LYS A 150 9.98 -5.09 -13.02
N PHE A 151 9.17 -4.70 -14.01
CA PHE A 151 7.71 -4.90 -13.96
C PHE A 151 7.22 -6.03 -14.88
N GLY A 152 7.90 -6.28 -16.00
CA GLY A 152 7.50 -7.31 -16.97
C GLY A 152 6.13 -7.09 -17.62
N THR A 153 5.74 -8.01 -18.51
CA THR A 153 4.37 -8.04 -19.07
C THR A 153 3.45 -8.81 -18.13
N PRO A 154 2.36 -8.22 -17.63
CA PRO A 154 1.41 -8.93 -16.80
C PRO A 154 0.67 -10.02 -17.58
N ARG A 155 0.20 -11.01 -16.83
CA ARG A 155 -0.84 -11.94 -17.28
C ARG A 155 -2.19 -11.28 -17.10
N GLU A 156 -3.07 -11.45 -18.09
CA GLU A 156 -4.46 -11.04 -17.97
C GLU A 156 -5.18 -11.86 -16.90
N MET A 157 -5.96 -11.17 -16.06
CA MET A 157 -6.74 -11.79 -14.99
C MET A 157 -7.88 -12.64 -15.56
N THR A 158 -8.07 -13.82 -14.98
CA THR A 158 -9.26 -14.64 -15.18
C THR A 158 -10.38 -14.20 -14.24
N HIS A 159 -11.58 -14.74 -14.44
CA HIS A 159 -12.67 -14.57 -13.47
C HIS A 159 -12.31 -15.12 -12.07
N GLU A 160 -11.51 -16.19 -12.01
CA GLU A 160 -11.03 -16.76 -10.75
C GLU A 160 -10.05 -15.80 -10.04
N ASP A 161 -9.13 -15.19 -10.79
CA ASP A 161 -8.23 -14.17 -10.23
C ASP A 161 -9.03 -12.98 -9.67
N THR A 162 -10.12 -12.62 -10.34
CA THR A 162 -11.00 -11.52 -9.89
C THR A 162 -11.74 -11.91 -8.61
N ALA A 163 -12.27 -13.13 -8.54
CA ALA A 163 -12.92 -13.63 -7.35
C ALA A 163 -11.96 -13.67 -6.14
N LEU A 164 -10.72 -14.10 -6.35
CA LEU A 164 -9.68 -14.14 -5.32
C LEU A 164 -9.30 -12.75 -4.78
N VAL A 165 -9.37 -11.70 -5.60
CA VAL A 165 -9.07 -10.33 -5.14
C VAL A 165 -10.23 -9.72 -4.35
N ILE A 166 -11.46 -10.22 -4.54
CA ILE A 166 -12.66 -9.72 -3.89
C ILE A 166 -12.92 -10.41 -2.54
N ASP A 167 -12.61 -11.70 -2.44
CA ASP A 167 -12.75 -12.52 -1.22
C ASP A 167 -11.74 -12.11 -0.13
#